data_AF-A0A8J4VZ11-F1
#
_entry.id   AF-A0A8J4VZ11-F1
#
_cell.length_a   1.000
_cell.length_b   1.000
_cell.length_c   1.000
_cell.angle_alpha   90.00
_cell.angle_beta   90.00
_cell.angle_gamma   90.00
#
_symmetry.space_group_name_H-M   'P 1'
#
loop_
_entity.id
_entity.type
_entity.pdbx_description
1 polymer ?
#
loop_
_entity_poly.entity_id
_entity_poly.type
_entity_poly.pdbx_seq_one_letter_code
_entity_poly.pdbx_strand_id
1 'polypeptide(L)'
;ALKFPTPTNTLMRLSHVLVAIAATFLVTSEAFSTTTDSNQAKISKVASPGGPSQRMLRTHHNTYEDEEDDEERGLGNIKMKLMASIGMSADDYAEKLGIAAKMKGFETNPRGFQAFQYTDKYQKYISYFNYLKENK
;
A
#
# COMPACT_ATOMS: atom_id res chain seq x y z
N ALA A 1 -25.04 -16.99 -59.49
CA ALA A 1 -24.34 -17.83 -58.51
C ALA A 1 -23.30 -16.97 -57.78
N LEU A 2 -23.52 -16.67 -56.50
CA LEU A 2 -22.60 -15.86 -55.68
C LEU A 2 -21.52 -16.78 -55.10
N LYS A 3 -20.26 -16.50 -55.44
CA LYS A 3 -19.08 -17.25 -55.01
C LYS A 3 -18.54 -16.62 -53.71
N PHE A 4 -18.57 -17.37 -52.62
CA PHE A 4 -18.00 -16.95 -51.34
C PHE A 4 -16.47 -17.13 -51.34
N PRO A 5 -15.67 -16.18 -50.80
CA PRO A 5 -14.24 -16.37 -50.60
C PRO A 5 -13.95 -17.13 -49.30
N THR A 6 -12.98 -18.04 -49.37
CA THR A 6 -12.40 -18.85 -48.27
C THR A 6 -11.68 -17.99 -47.23
N PRO A 7 -11.69 -18.38 -45.93
CA PRO A 7 -11.00 -17.64 -44.88
C PRO A 7 -9.47 -17.80 -44.99
N THR A 8 -8.78 -16.66 -45.00
CA THR A 8 -7.32 -16.54 -45.04
C THR A 8 -6.73 -16.62 -43.62
N ASN A 9 -5.63 -17.37 -43.52
CA ASN A 9 -4.89 -17.68 -42.30
C ASN A 9 -4.32 -16.43 -41.59
N THR A 10 -5.03 -15.93 -40.58
CA THR A 10 -4.61 -14.85 -39.68
C THR A 10 -3.63 -15.30 -38.58
N LEU A 11 -3.39 -16.60 -38.43
CA LEU A 11 -2.49 -17.16 -37.40
C LEU A 11 -1.00 -16.85 -37.66
N MET A 12 -0.56 -16.76 -38.91
CA MET A 12 0.87 -16.59 -39.26
C MET A 12 1.42 -15.17 -39.04
N ARG A 13 0.62 -14.18 -38.67
CA ARG A 13 1.12 -12.80 -38.43
C ARG A 13 1.52 -12.52 -36.99
N LEU A 14 0.94 -13.23 -36.02
CA LEU A 14 1.23 -13.00 -34.60
C LEU A 14 2.62 -13.54 -34.21
N SER A 15 3.01 -14.69 -34.78
CA SER A 15 4.34 -15.30 -34.53
C SER A 15 5.49 -14.42 -35.02
N HIS A 16 5.33 -13.74 -36.15
CA HIS A 16 6.35 -12.83 -36.69
C HIS A 16 6.59 -11.61 -35.78
N VAL A 17 5.54 -11.09 -35.14
CA VAL A 17 5.66 -9.97 -34.20
C VAL A 17 6.46 -10.38 -32.96
N LEU A 18 6.22 -11.59 -32.44
CA LEU A 18 6.96 -12.10 -31.27
C LEU A 18 8.45 -12.33 -31.58
N VAL A 19 8.79 -12.85 -32.76
CA VAL A 19 10.19 -13.04 -33.18
C VAL A 19 10.93 -11.71 -33.34
N ALA A 20 10.27 -10.67 -33.86
CA ALA A 20 10.87 -9.35 -34.02
C ALA A 20 11.26 -8.69 -32.68
N ILE A 21 10.47 -8.89 -31.62
CA ILE A 21 10.75 -8.34 -30.28
C ILE A 21 11.97 -9.02 -29.64
N ALA A 22 12.14 -10.33 -29.80
CA ALA A 22 13.28 -11.03 -29.21
C ALA A 22 14.63 -10.60 -29.82
N ALA A 23 14.67 -10.31 -31.13
CA ALA A 23 15.89 -9.91 -31.82
C ALA A 23 16.40 -8.52 -31.40
N THR A 24 15.52 -7.58 -31.08
CA THR A 24 15.92 -6.23 -30.66
C THR A 24 16.56 -6.20 -29.27
N PHE A 25 16.16 -7.10 -28.36
CA PHE A 25 16.78 -7.20 -27.03
C PHE A 25 18.19 -7.82 -27.05
N LEU A 26 18.51 -8.65 -28.05
CA LEU A 26 19.82 -9.30 -28.15
C LEU A 26 20.92 -8.37 -28.71
N VAL A 27 20.54 -7.34 -29.46
CA VAL A 27 21.48 -6.41 -30.13
C VAL A 27 22.03 -5.34 -29.19
N THR A 28 21.46 -5.13 -28.00
CA THR A 28 21.93 -4.08 -27.07
C THR A 28 22.99 -4.54 -26.06
N SER A 29 23.48 -5.79 -26.14
CA SER A 29 24.46 -6.34 -25.19
C SER A 29 25.93 -6.20 -25.61
N GLU A 30 26.22 -5.61 -26.77
CA GLU A 30 27.59 -5.30 -27.20
C GLU A 30 28.04 -3.93 -26.69
N ALA A 31 28.12 -3.78 -25.37
CA ALA A 31 28.61 -2.55 -24.73
C ALA A 31 29.66 -2.82 -23.65
N PHE A 32 30.54 -3.81 -23.82
CA PHE A 32 31.77 -3.88 -23.02
C PHE A 32 32.87 -4.59 -23.79
N SER A 33 33.73 -3.81 -24.45
CA SER A 33 35.19 -3.98 -24.43
C SER A 33 35.84 -3.35 -25.67
N THR A 34 35.98 -2.02 -25.67
CA THR A 34 37.01 -1.34 -26.48
C THR A 34 37.51 -0.08 -25.77
N THR A 35 38.71 -0.13 -25.19
CA THR A 35 39.63 1.01 -25.06
C THR A 35 41.03 0.42 -24.86
N THR A 36 41.81 0.25 -25.93
CA THR A 36 42.75 1.22 -26.52
C THR A 36 43.96 1.47 -25.63
N ASP A 37 45.09 0.95 -26.11
CA ASP A 37 46.47 1.29 -25.73
C ASP A 37 46.72 2.80 -25.85
N SER A 38 47.26 3.43 -24.79
CA SER A 38 48.21 4.55 -24.90
C SER A 38 48.77 4.93 -23.53
N ASN A 39 50.08 5.10 -23.49
CA ASN A 39 50.89 5.45 -22.35
C ASN A 39 50.65 6.89 -21.85
N GLN A 40 51.05 7.13 -20.59
CA GLN A 40 51.39 8.44 -19.97
C GLN A 40 50.28 9.14 -19.16
N ALA A 41 50.33 9.01 -17.83
CA ALA A 41 50.49 10.12 -16.87
C ALA A 41 50.30 9.65 -15.41
N LYS A 42 51.23 10.04 -14.54
CA LYS A 42 51.18 9.89 -13.07
C LYS A 42 49.89 10.50 -12.50
N ILE A 43 49.12 9.72 -11.77
CA ILE A 43 48.28 10.21 -10.67
C ILE A 43 48.38 9.18 -9.54
N SER A 44 49.03 9.53 -8.43
CA SER A 44 49.01 8.69 -7.23
C SER A 44 47.56 8.57 -6.78
N LYS A 45 47.00 7.36 -6.86
CA LYS A 45 45.67 7.06 -6.35
C LYS A 45 45.70 7.19 -4.83
N VAL A 46 45.43 8.40 -4.33
CA VAL A 46 45.06 8.62 -2.93
C VAL A 46 43.86 7.71 -2.68
N ALA A 47 44.05 6.69 -1.84
CA ALA A 47 42.95 5.88 -1.36
C ALA A 47 42.01 6.82 -0.60
N SER A 48 40.83 7.09 -1.15
CA SER A 48 39.77 7.80 -0.45
C SER A 48 39.40 6.96 0.79
N PRO A 49 39.62 7.45 2.03
CA PRO A 49 39.17 6.75 3.22
C PRO A 49 37.69 7.10 3.40
N GLY A 50 36.84 6.44 2.61
CA GLY A 50 35.42 6.74 2.59
C GLY A 50 34.64 5.62 1.92
N GLY A 51 34.64 4.43 2.55
CA GLY A 51 33.70 3.38 2.19
C GLY A 51 32.25 3.86 2.43
N PRO A 52 31.26 3.31 1.69
CA PRO A 52 29.86 3.68 1.90
C PRO A 52 29.46 3.34 3.35
N SER A 53 29.10 4.36 4.14
CA SER A 53 28.55 4.16 5.47
C SER A 53 27.19 3.46 5.33
N GLN A 54 27.16 2.15 5.52
CA GLN A 54 25.92 1.38 5.46
C GLN A 54 25.13 1.64 6.75
N ARG A 55 24.27 2.65 6.71
CA ARG A 55 23.28 2.90 7.77
C ARG A 55 22.20 1.82 7.68
N MET A 56 22.28 0.79 8.53
CA MET A 56 21.25 -0.24 8.62
C MET A 56 20.02 0.30 9.35
N LEU A 57 18.82 0.05 8.80
CA LEU A 57 17.56 0.36 9.45
C LEU A 57 17.38 -0.55 10.67
N ARG A 58 16.98 0.01 11.81
CA ARG A 58 16.78 -0.77 13.05
C ARG A 58 15.42 -1.48 12.94
N THR A 59 15.44 -2.80 12.95
CA THR A 59 14.21 -3.61 12.99
C THR A 59 13.69 -3.68 14.42
N HIS A 60 12.43 -3.32 14.64
CA HIS A 60 11.74 -3.52 15.90
C HIS A 60 11.07 -4.91 15.90
N HIS A 61 11.17 -5.63 17.01
CA HIS A 61 10.48 -6.90 17.21
C HIS A 61 9.03 -6.61 17.61
N ASN A 62 8.07 -6.99 16.76
CA ASN A 62 6.65 -6.96 17.13
C ASN A 62 6.36 -8.22 17.94
N THR A 63 6.14 -8.03 19.24
CA THR A 63 5.48 -9.05 20.06
C THR A 63 4.02 -9.08 19.65
N TYR A 64 3.67 -9.98 18.74
CA TYR A 64 2.29 -10.34 18.44
C TYR A 64 1.73 -11.15 19.60
N GLU A 65 1.47 -10.53 20.74
CA GLU A 65 0.56 -11.10 21.72
C GLU A 65 -0.11 -9.95 22.47
N ASP A 66 -1.44 -10.02 22.45
CA ASP A 66 -2.42 -9.17 23.13
C ASP A 66 -2.76 -7.83 22.47
N GLU A 67 -3.96 -7.82 21.88
CA GLU A 67 -4.74 -6.67 21.44
C GLU A 67 -3.96 -5.64 20.61
N GLU A 68 -4.10 -5.72 19.28
CA GLU A 68 -3.81 -4.63 18.36
C GLU A 68 -4.68 -3.39 18.71
N ASP A 69 -4.31 -2.69 19.78
CA ASP A 69 -4.47 -1.26 19.93
C ASP A 69 -3.35 -0.64 19.10
N ASP A 70 -3.58 -0.70 17.79
CA ASP A 70 -3.05 0.30 16.90
C ASP A 70 -3.34 1.67 17.55
N GLU A 71 -2.29 2.35 18.05
CA GLU A 71 -2.32 3.77 18.44
C GLU A 71 -2.70 4.68 17.24
N GLU A 72 -3.06 4.10 16.10
CA GLU A 72 -3.75 4.78 15.04
C GLU A 72 -5.07 5.36 15.57
N ARG A 73 -5.20 6.68 15.43
CA ARG A 73 -6.43 7.39 15.84
C ARG A 73 -7.67 6.93 15.07
N GLY A 74 -7.47 6.23 13.95
CA GLY A 74 -8.52 5.70 13.10
C GLY A 74 -8.72 4.19 13.29
N LEU A 75 -9.94 3.74 13.02
CA LEU A 75 -10.24 2.30 12.92
C LEU A 75 -9.92 1.83 11.50
N GLY A 76 -9.02 0.85 11.35
CA GLY A 76 -8.64 0.35 10.02
C GLY A 76 -9.80 -0.25 9.22
N ASN A 77 -9.79 -0.06 7.89
CA ASN A 77 -10.85 -0.52 6.97
C ASN A 77 -11.15 -2.03 7.08
N ILE A 78 -10.11 -2.86 7.29
CA ILE A 78 -10.27 -4.31 7.43
C ILE A 78 -11.08 -4.64 8.69
N LYS A 79 -10.76 -3.98 9.80
CA LYS A 79 -11.44 -4.14 11.09
C LYS A 79 -12.90 -3.68 11.02
N MET A 80 -13.16 -2.54 10.37
CA MET A 80 -14.53 -2.06 10.12
C MET A 80 -15.35 -3.04 9.27
N LYS A 81 -14.76 -3.56 8.20
CA LYS A 81 -15.42 -4.56 7.34
C LYS A 81 -15.74 -5.84 8.12
N LEU A 82 -14.80 -6.31 8.95
CA LEU A 82 -15.03 -7.48 9.80
C LEU A 82 -16.18 -7.22 10.79
N MET A 83 -16.16 -6.10 11.50
CA MET A 83 -17.20 -5.70 12.43
C MET A 83 -18.59 -5.64 11.76
N ALA A 84 -18.68 -5.04 10.57
CA ALA A 84 -19.93 -5.00 9.82
C ALA A 84 -20.39 -6.40 9.37
N SER A 85 -19.44 -7.26 8.97
CA SER A 85 -19.75 -8.63 8.53
C SER A 85 -20.31 -9.52 9.65
N ILE A 86 -19.91 -9.27 10.90
CA ILE A 86 -20.46 -9.97 12.08
C ILE A 86 -21.73 -9.29 12.61
N GLY A 87 -22.25 -8.28 11.93
CA GLY A 87 -23.49 -7.59 12.29
C GLY A 87 -23.35 -6.63 13.48
N MET A 88 -22.14 -6.17 13.81
CA MET A 88 -21.94 -5.22 14.90
C MET A 88 -22.57 -3.88 14.56
N SER A 89 -23.51 -3.40 15.37
CA SER A 89 -24.12 -2.09 15.18
C SER A 89 -23.20 -0.96 15.67
N ALA A 90 -23.52 0.28 15.30
CA ALA A 90 -22.83 1.44 15.83
C ALA A 90 -22.98 1.55 17.35
N ASP A 91 -24.16 1.18 17.88
CA ASP A 91 -24.45 1.20 19.32
C ASP A 91 -23.63 0.16 20.06
N ASP A 92 -23.55 -1.07 19.55
CA ASP A 92 -22.69 -2.14 20.09
C ASP A 92 -21.22 -1.69 20.15
N TYR A 93 -20.77 -0.96 19.14
CA TYR A 93 -19.41 -0.46 19.11
C TYR A 93 -19.19 0.70 20.11
N ALA A 94 -20.17 1.59 20.28
CA ALA A 94 -20.13 2.63 21.31
C ALA A 94 -20.11 2.02 22.74
N GLU A 95 -20.81 0.92 22.96
CA GLU A 95 -20.75 0.14 24.19
C GLU A 95 -19.37 -0.51 24.38
N LYS A 96 -18.82 -1.15 23.35
CA LYS A 96 -17.47 -1.74 23.36
C LYS A 96 -16.38 -0.70 23.68
N LEU A 97 -16.53 0.53 23.18
CA LEU A 97 -15.61 1.63 23.46
C LEU A 97 -15.81 2.24 24.86
N GLY A 98 -16.92 1.92 25.54
CA GLY A 98 -17.29 2.48 26.84
C GLY A 98 -17.72 3.95 26.76
N ILE A 99 -18.24 4.40 25.62
CA ILE A 99 -18.65 5.80 25.39
C ILE A 99 -20.17 5.99 25.31
N ALA A 100 -20.95 4.91 25.20
CA ALA A 100 -22.41 4.96 25.04
C ALA A 100 -23.12 5.81 26.12
N ALA A 101 -22.82 5.58 27.40
CA ALA A 101 -23.42 6.35 28.50
C ALA A 101 -23.06 7.83 28.44
N LYS A 102 -21.82 8.15 28.04
CA LYS A 102 -21.34 9.54 27.91
C LYS A 102 -22.02 10.25 26.74
N MET A 103 -22.19 9.56 25.61
CA MET A 103 -22.95 10.05 24.45
C MET A 103 -24.39 10.37 24.83
N LYS A 104 -25.08 9.45 25.50
CA LYS A 104 -26.44 9.66 26.02
C LYS A 104 -26.52 10.84 27.00
N GLY A 105 -25.50 11.00 27.83
CA GLY A 105 -25.38 12.15 28.74
C GLY A 105 -25.38 13.50 28.00
N PHE A 106 -24.78 13.57 26.81
CA PHE A 106 -24.73 14.82 26.03
C PHE A 106 -26.08 15.23 25.44
N GLU A 107 -27.05 14.32 25.31
CA GLU A 107 -28.42 14.66 24.89
C GLU A 107 -29.12 15.57 25.91
N THR A 108 -28.75 15.42 27.19
CA THR A 108 -29.33 16.18 28.31
C THR A 108 -28.45 17.35 28.72
N ASN A 109 -27.12 17.20 28.63
CA ASN A 109 -26.15 18.23 29.00
C ASN A 109 -24.98 18.26 28.01
N PRO A 110 -24.93 19.22 27.07
CA PRO A 110 -23.89 19.29 26.04
C PRO A 110 -22.52 19.75 26.57
N ARG A 111 -22.40 20.06 27.87
CA ARG A 111 -21.15 20.56 28.46
C ARG A 111 -20.05 19.50 28.35
N GLY A 112 -18.94 19.87 27.71
CA GLY A 112 -17.81 18.97 27.48
C GLY A 112 -17.95 18.07 26.25
N PHE A 113 -19.03 18.21 25.47
CA PHE A 113 -19.21 17.48 24.22
C PHE A 113 -18.11 17.79 23.21
N GLN A 114 -17.74 19.08 23.08
CA GLN A 114 -16.64 19.49 22.20
C GLN A 114 -15.33 18.79 22.55
N ALA A 115 -14.94 18.74 23.82
CA ALA A 115 -13.73 18.03 24.25
C ALA A 115 -13.85 16.52 24.02
N PHE A 116 -15.03 15.94 24.22
CA PHE A 116 -15.31 14.54 23.95
C PHE A 116 -15.16 14.17 22.48
N GLN A 117 -15.53 15.06 21.55
CA GLN A 117 -15.37 14.83 20.12
C GLN A 117 -13.91 14.63 19.70
N TYR A 118 -12.95 15.17 20.46
CA TYR A 118 -11.52 15.00 20.18
C TYR A 118 -10.91 13.76 20.84
N THR A 119 -11.70 12.92 21.52
CA THR A 119 -11.18 11.67 22.11
C THR A 119 -11.01 10.59 21.05
N ASP A 120 -9.96 9.77 21.16
CA ASP A 120 -9.67 8.70 20.19
C ASP A 120 -10.83 7.69 20.10
N LYS A 121 -11.49 7.42 21.23
CA LYS A 121 -12.68 6.55 21.26
C LYS A 121 -13.82 7.11 20.41
N TYR A 122 -14.12 8.40 20.52
CA TYR A 122 -15.15 9.02 19.71
C TYR A 122 -14.77 9.05 18.21
N GLN A 123 -13.50 9.29 17.90
CA GLN A 123 -13.01 9.24 16.52
C GLN A 123 -13.16 7.84 15.93
N LYS A 124 -12.73 6.79 16.65
CA LYS A 124 -12.94 5.38 16.27
C LYS A 124 -14.43 5.10 16.03
N TYR A 125 -15.33 5.56 16.90
CA TYR A 125 -16.79 5.42 16.74
C TYR A 125 -17.31 6.11 15.47
N ILE A 126 -16.96 7.37 15.22
CA ILE A 126 -17.41 8.11 14.03
C ILE A 126 -16.90 7.48 12.75
N SER A 127 -15.65 6.98 12.73
CA SER A 127 -15.13 6.22 11.59
C SER A 127 -16.01 5.02 11.27
N TYR A 128 -16.36 4.21 12.27
CA TYR A 128 -17.21 3.04 12.07
C TYR A 128 -18.65 3.41 11.68
N PHE A 129 -19.22 4.43 12.32
CA PHE A 129 -20.55 4.93 11.99
C PHE A 129 -20.66 5.39 10.53
N ASN A 130 -19.66 6.14 10.05
CA ASN A 130 -19.60 6.57 8.66
C ASN A 130 -19.42 5.38 7.71
N TYR A 131 -18.55 4.43 8.06
CA TYR A 131 -18.39 3.19 7.29
C TYR A 131 -19.73 2.45 7.12
N LEU A 132 -20.51 2.27 8.19
CA LEU A 132 -21.83 1.64 8.12
C LEU A 132 -22.81 2.44 7.26
N LYS A 133 -22.72 3.78 7.25
CA LYS A 133 -23.59 4.63 6.43
C LYS A 133 -23.27 4.53 4.93
N GLU A 134 -22.00 4.40 4.59
CA GLU A 134 -21.53 4.29 3.20
C GLU A 134 -21.74 2.89 2.60
N ASN A 135 -21.83 1.85 3.45
CA ASN A 135 -21.96 0.45 3.03
C ASN A 135 -23.36 -0.14 3.30
N LYS A 136 -24.37 0.71 3.52
CA LYS A 136 -25.80 0.33 3.62
C LYS A 136 -26.45 0.32 2.25
#